data_AF-A0A1F9PGN3-F1
#
_entry.id   AF-A0A1F9PGN3-F1
#
_cell.length_a   1.000
_cell.length_b   1.000
_cell.length_c   1.000
_cell.angle_alpha   90.00
_cell.angle_beta   90.00
_cell.angle_gamma   90.00
#
_symmetry.space_group_name_H-M   'P 1'
#
loop_
_entity.id
_entity.type
_entity.pdbx_description
1 polymer ?
#
loop_
_entity_poly.entity_id
_entity_poly.type
_entity_poly.pdbx_seq_one_letter_code
_entity_poly.pdbx_strand_id
1 'polypeptide(L)'
;MNTYPQFKRLNYFINKEFQGRYIFNYFLLAIIGSIVFIAVFSFFSSNTLSIVYDNYHLQIGLTPGLLFKKILSTQWLFVVFGGGIVAIVTLILTHRVAGPFYRFEKTLDEMLKGDISKKIILRKKDEGKELALKINTFNYMLQDKLSTMENFNAQIAVSSLHLKKALSDSELGVERFGPLLNEILDSQKNIQAMINSYTFTREKF
;
A
#
# COMPACT_ATOMS: atom_id res chain seq x y z
N MET A 1 -37.83 -4.76 1.77
CA MET A 1 -36.47 -4.26 1.49
C MET A 1 -35.72 -4.21 2.81
N ASN A 2 -34.76 -5.11 3.05
CA ASN A 2 -33.97 -5.12 4.29
C ASN A 2 -32.83 -4.09 4.19
N THR A 3 -32.93 -3.01 4.95
CA THR A 3 -31.88 -2.01 5.14
C THR A 3 -30.99 -2.42 6.31
N TYR A 4 -29.90 -3.14 6.03
CA TYR A 4 -28.85 -3.35 7.03
C TYR A 4 -28.15 -2.02 7.34
N PRO A 5 -27.87 -1.70 8.61
CA PRO A 5 -27.10 -0.51 8.95
C PRO A 5 -25.66 -0.69 8.45
N GLN A 6 -25.27 0.12 7.46
CA GLN A 6 -23.87 0.22 7.05
C GLN A 6 -23.09 0.91 8.17
N PHE A 7 -22.41 0.12 9.00
CA PHE A 7 -21.37 0.63 9.88
C PHE A 7 -20.23 1.22 9.02
N LYS A 8 -20.27 2.53 8.78
CA LYS A 8 -19.13 3.26 8.21
C LYS A 8 -18.00 3.21 9.25
N ARG A 9 -16.90 2.55 8.92
CA ARG A 9 -15.67 2.60 9.73
C ARG A 9 -15.15 4.05 9.75
N LEU A 10 -15.23 4.72 10.89
CA LEU A 10 -14.93 6.15 11.09
C LEU A 10 -13.49 6.45 11.55
N ASN A 11 -12.53 5.52 11.38
CA ASN A 11 -11.14 5.77 11.76
C ASN A 11 -10.33 6.31 10.56
N TYR A 12 -10.31 7.63 10.40
CA TYR A 12 -9.49 8.32 9.40
C TYR A 12 -7.99 8.36 9.76
N PHE A 13 -7.68 8.34 11.05
CA PHE A 13 -6.32 8.33 11.58
C PHE A 13 -5.78 6.91 11.70
N ILE A 14 -5.14 6.41 10.64
CA ILE A 14 -4.45 5.11 10.64
C ILE A 14 -3.01 5.28 11.11
N ASN A 15 -2.34 6.37 10.69
CA ASN A 15 -1.01 6.74 11.15
C ASN A 15 -0.96 8.26 11.41
N LYS A 16 -1.12 8.65 12.68
CA LYS A 16 -1.24 10.06 13.10
C LYS A 16 0.04 10.85 12.87
N GLU A 17 1.20 10.21 13.04
CA GLU A 17 2.51 10.83 12.84
C GLU A 17 2.77 11.12 11.36
N PHE A 18 2.49 10.15 10.49
CA PHE A 18 2.58 10.34 9.04
C PHE A 18 1.63 11.44 8.58
N GLN A 19 0.34 11.37 8.92
CA GLN A 19 -0.65 12.36 8.52
C GLN A 19 -0.32 13.77 9.03
N GLY A 20 0.07 13.90 10.30
CA GLY A 20 0.44 15.20 10.90
C GLY A 20 1.64 15.84 10.20
N ARG A 21 2.68 15.06 9.90
CA ARG A 21 3.88 15.55 9.21
C ARG A 21 3.56 16.10 7.82
N TYR A 22 2.72 15.40 7.04
CA TYR A 22 2.33 15.89 5.72
C TYR A 22 1.41 17.11 5.80
N ILE A 23 0.42 17.12 6.71
CA ILE A 23 -0.46 18.28 6.90
C ILE A 23 0.39 19.51 7.22
N PHE A 24 1.35 19.39 8.16
CA PHE A 24 2.24 20.48 8.53
C PHE A 24 3.10 20.95 7.33
N ASN A 25 3.74 20.03 6.60
CA ASN A 25 4.59 20.39 5.46
C ASN A 25 3.81 21.08 4.34
N TYR A 26 2.61 20.59 3.99
CA TYR A 26 1.78 21.22 2.96
C TYR A 26 1.20 22.56 3.42
N PHE A 27 0.87 22.68 4.70
CA PHE A 27 0.47 23.96 5.27
C PHE A 27 1.61 24.99 5.22
N LEU A 28 2.84 24.58 5.55
CA LEU A 28 4.02 25.44 5.42
C LEU A 28 4.28 25.84 3.97
N LEU A 29 4.13 24.91 3.03
CA LEU A 29 4.24 25.17 1.60
C LEU A 29 3.19 26.19 1.12
N ALA A 30 1.96 26.11 1.64
CA ALA A 30 0.90 27.09 1.34
C ALA A 30 1.26 28.49 1.89
N ILE A 31 1.84 28.59 3.09
CA ILE A 31 2.31 29.87 3.65
C ILE A 31 3.42 30.46 2.76
N ILE A 32 4.42 29.67 2.40
CA ILE A 32 5.52 30.11 1.52
C ILE A 32 4.96 30.58 0.18
N GLY A 33 4.04 29.82 -0.43
CA GLY A 33 3.38 30.20 -1.67
C GLY A 33 2.64 31.53 -1.56
N SER A 34 1.98 31.79 -0.43
CA SER A 34 1.30 33.07 -0.19
C SER A 34 2.29 34.24 -0.05
N ILE A 35 3.41 34.05 0.64
CA ILE A 35 4.46 35.07 0.74
C ILE A 35 5.04 35.40 -0.64
N VAL A 36 5.33 34.37 -1.44
CA VAL A 36 5.82 34.54 -2.82
C VAL A 36 4.78 35.28 -3.67
N PHE A 37 3.50 34.92 -3.55
CA PHE A 37 2.42 35.63 -4.25
C PHE A 37 2.36 37.11 -3.87
N ILE A 38 2.45 37.45 -2.58
CA ILE A 38 2.48 38.85 -2.12
C ILE A 38 3.69 39.60 -2.70
N ALA A 39 4.88 38.97 -2.72
CA ALA A 39 6.09 39.57 -3.26
C ALA A 39 5.95 39.84 -4.77
N VAL A 40 5.47 38.87 -5.54
CA VAL A 40 5.22 39.00 -6.99
C VAL A 40 4.17 40.07 -7.25
N PHE A 41 3.03 40.04 -6.54
CA PHE A 41 1.99 41.05 -6.65
C PHE A 41 2.53 42.46 -6.37
N SER A 42 3.32 42.62 -5.30
CA SER A 42 3.94 43.88 -4.94
C SER A 42 4.91 44.37 -6.03
N PHE A 43 5.67 43.47 -6.64
CA PHE A 43 6.58 43.82 -7.72
C PHE A 43 5.83 44.32 -8.96
N PHE A 44 4.82 43.59 -9.43
CA PHE A 44 4.02 43.99 -10.61
C PHE A 44 3.18 45.25 -10.38
N SER A 45 2.69 45.44 -9.15
CA SER A 45 1.85 46.59 -8.79
C SER A 45 2.66 47.83 -8.38
N SER A 46 3.99 47.74 -8.31
CA SER A 46 4.88 48.82 -7.84
C SER A 46 4.73 50.15 -8.58
N ASN A 47 4.38 50.14 -9.86
CA ASN A 47 4.17 51.35 -10.67
C ASN A 47 2.70 51.77 -10.81
N THR A 48 1.80 51.17 -10.02
CA THR A 48 0.37 51.50 -10.04
C THR A 48 0.00 52.40 -8.86
N LEU A 49 -0.92 53.32 -9.10
CA LEU A 49 -1.37 54.30 -8.12
C LEU A 49 -2.79 53.93 -7.70
N SER A 50 -3.04 53.84 -6.40
CA SER A 50 -4.34 53.49 -5.84
C SER A 50 -4.89 54.61 -4.98
N ILE A 51 -6.20 54.76 -5.03
CA ILE A 51 -6.97 55.67 -4.17
C ILE A 51 -7.76 54.79 -3.20
N VAL A 52 -7.50 54.94 -1.90
CA VAL A 52 -8.21 54.21 -0.85
C VAL A 52 -8.94 55.21 0.03
N TYR A 53 -10.25 55.01 0.19
CA TYR A 53 -11.05 55.73 1.16
C TYR A 53 -11.10 54.93 2.47
N ASP A 54 -10.58 55.49 3.56
CA ASP A 54 -10.53 54.81 4.86
C ASP A 54 -10.85 55.79 5.98
N ASN A 55 -11.84 55.48 6.82
CA ASN A 55 -12.33 56.35 7.91
C ASN A 55 -12.50 57.82 7.50
N TYR A 56 -13.16 58.07 6.35
CA TYR A 56 -13.41 59.40 5.77
C TYR A 56 -12.18 60.17 5.26
N HIS A 57 -10.99 59.57 5.33
CA HIS A 57 -9.77 60.13 4.75
C HIS A 57 -9.44 59.48 3.41
N LEU A 58 -9.15 60.32 2.43
CA LEU A 58 -8.68 59.91 1.12
C LEU A 58 -7.15 59.71 1.18
N GLN A 59 -6.70 58.50 0.88
CA GLN A 59 -5.27 58.19 0.80
C GLN A 59 -4.90 57.86 -0.65
N ILE A 60 -3.90 58.57 -1.17
CA ILE A 60 -3.38 58.41 -2.53
C ILE A 60 -1.92 58.01 -2.43
N GLY A 61 -1.51 56.99 -3.17
CA GLY A 61 -0.14 56.49 -3.12
C GLY A 61 0.07 55.23 -3.95
N LEU A 62 1.25 54.64 -3.81
CA LEU A 62 1.58 53.40 -4.50
C LEU A 62 0.74 52.24 -3.95
N THR A 63 0.13 51.49 -4.87
CA THR A 63 -0.80 50.40 -4.56
C THR A 63 -0.24 49.37 -3.56
N PRO A 64 1.01 48.87 -3.68
CA PRO A 64 1.50 47.88 -2.74
C PRO A 64 1.61 48.43 -1.33
N GLY A 65 2.10 49.66 -1.15
CA GLY A 65 2.27 50.28 0.16
C GLY A 65 0.94 50.59 0.85
N LEU A 66 -0.04 51.10 0.09
CA LEU A 66 -1.39 51.39 0.59
C LEU A 66 -2.16 50.15 0.99
N LEU A 67 -2.06 49.08 0.19
CA LEU A 67 -2.82 47.87 0.42
C LEU A 67 -2.12 46.89 1.36
N PHE A 68 -0.81 47.01 1.61
CA PHE A 68 -0.05 46.06 2.42
C PHE A 68 -0.68 45.77 3.79
N LYS A 69 -1.05 46.82 4.54
CA LYS A 69 -1.70 46.68 5.85
C LYS A 69 -3.09 46.03 5.74
N LYS A 70 -3.86 46.37 4.69
CA LYS A 70 -5.20 45.79 4.45
C LYS A 70 -5.11 44.32 4.04
N ILE A 71 -4.13 43.96 3.22
CA ILE A 71 -3.84 42.58 2.82
C ILE A 71 -3.46 41.76 4.04
N LEU A 72 -2.51 42.23 4.87
CA LEU A 72 -2.12 41.56 6.11
C LEU A 72 -3.32 41.38 7.07
N SER A 73 -4.16 42.41 7.21
CA SER A 73 -5.36 42.33 8.06
C SER A 73 -6.43 41.38 7.53
N THR A 74 -6.43 41.06 6.22
CA THR A 74 -7.39 40.12 5.61
C THR A 74 -6.80 38.70 5.54
N GLN A 75 -5.50 38.56 5.73
CA GLN A 75 -4.74 37.32 5.56
C GLN A 75 -5.14 36.20 6.53
N TRP A 76 -5.63 36.54 7.73
CA TRP A 76 -6.09 35.53 8.70
C TRP A 76 -7.21 34.66 8.13
N LEU A 77 -8.08 35.22 7.27
CA LEU A 77 -9.14 34.50 6.59
C LEU A 77 -8.56 33.44 5.65
N PHE A 78 -7.54 33.80 4.87
CA PHE A 78 -6.82 32.85 4.01
C PHE A 78 -6.12 31.77 4.81
N VAL A 79 -5.53 32.09 5.96
CA VAL A 79 -4.87 31.10 6.82
C VAL A 79 -5.88 30.11 7.39
N VAL A 80 -7.02 30.59 7.91
CA VAL A 80 -8.05 29.73 8.51
C VAL A 80 -8.75 28.88 7.45
N PHE A 81 -9.28 29.51 6.40
CA PHE A 81 -10.04 28.80 5.36
C PHE A 81 -9.13 28.00 4.43
N GLY A 82 -8.06 28.61 3.93
CA GLY A 82 -7.07 27.94 3.09
C GLY A 82 -6.34 26.83 3.83
N GLY A 83 -5.94 27.07 5.08
CA GLY A 83 -5.36 26.04 5.95
C GLY A 83 -6.31 24.89 6.21
N GLY A 84 -7.59 25.18 6.47
CA GLY A 84 -8.63 24.15 6.61
C GLY A 84 -8.79 23.29 5.36
N ILE A 85 -8.82 23.91 4.17
CA ILE A 85 -8.89 23.18 2.90
C ILE A 85 -7.66 22.30 2.70
N VAL A 86 -6.45 22.84 2.90
CA VAL A 86 -5.20 22.08 2.79
C VAL A 86 -5.22 20.88 3.75
N ALA A 87 -5.60 21.09 5.01
CA ALA A 87 -5.68 20.03 6.00
C ALA A 87 -6.65 18.92 5.58
N ILE A 88 -7.85 19.28 5.10
CA ILE A 88 -8.86 18.32 4.62
C ILE A 88 -8.34 17.53 3.41
N VAL A 89 -7.78 18.23 2.41
CA VAL A 89 -7.26 17.61 1.18
C VAL A 89 -6.11 16.67 1.50
N THR A 90 -5.13 17.12 2.29
CA THR A 90 -3.99 16.29 2.70
C THR A 90 -4.48 15.09 3.49
N LEU A 91 -5.41 15.25 4.44
CA LEU A 91 -5.96 14.13 5.20
C LEU A 91 -6.59 13.07 4.28
N ILE A 92 -7.37 13.48 3.29
CA ILE A 92 -7.98 12.57 2.32
C ILE A 92 -6.90 11.85 1.50
N LEU A 93 -5.92 12.56 0.97
CA LEU A 93 -4.84 12.00 0.16
C LEU A 93 -4.00 11.01 0.97
N THR A 94 -3.58 11.42 2.17
CA THR A 94 -2.76 10.59 3.04
C THR A 94 -3.53 9.36 3.51
N HIS A 95 -4.84 9.43 3.73
CA HIS A 95 -5.64 8.25 4.09
C HIS A 95 -5.71 7.21 2.95
N ARG A 96 -5.78 7.66 1.68
CA ARG A 96 -5.76 6.78 0.50
C ARG A 96 -4.44 6.01 0.33
N VAL A 97 -3.38 6.41 1.03
CA VAL A 97 -2.06 5.77 1.02
C VAL A 97 -1.80 5.00 2.32
N ALA A 98 -2.00 5.62 3.48
CA ALA A 98 -1.71 5.01 4.78
C ALA A 98 -2.55 3.74 5.05
N GLY A 99 -3.81 3.72 4.60
CA GLY A 99 -4.67 2.55 4.74
C GLY A 99 -4.14 1.32 3.99
N PRO A 100 -3.81 1.44 2.69
CA PRO A 100 -3.12 0.39 1.94
C PRO A 100 -1.81 -0.09 2.56
N PHE A 101 -0.94 0.81 3.02
CA PHE A 101 0.32 0.44 3.65
C PHE A 101 0.11 -0.43 4.89
N TYR A 102 -0.83 -0.07 5.76
CA TYR A 102 -1.19 -0.91 6.91
C TYR A 102 -1.69 -2.31 6.48
N ARG A 103 -2.45 -2.41 5.38
CA ARG A 103 -2.89 -3.71 4.85
C ARG A 103 -1.75 -4.53 4.26
N PHE A 104 -0.79 -3.88 3.60
CA PHE A 104 0.41 -4.54 3.08
C PHE A 104 1.23 -5.12 4.23
N GLU A 105 1.57 -4.30 5.22
CA GLU A 105 2.33 -4.72 6.41
C GLU A 105 1.67 -5.91 7.11
N LYS A 106 0.37 -5.81 7.40
CA LYS A 106 -0.36 -6.91 8.04
C LYS A 106 -0.34 -8.21 7.22
N THR A 107 -0.48 -8.11 5.89
CA THR A 107 -0.45 -9.31 5.03
C THR A 107 0.96 -9.89 4.97
N LEU A 108 1.99 -9.05 4.91
CA LEU A 108 3.38 -9.48 4.94
C LEU A 108 3.72 -10.15 6.28
N ASP A 109 3.21 -9.65 7.40
CA ASP A 109 3.36 -10.30 8.71
C ASP A 109 2.70 -11.68 8.76
N GLU A 110 1.56 -11.85 8.10
CA GLU A 110 0.90 -13.16 7.93
C GLU A 110 1.75 -14.09 7.06
N MET A 111 2.30 -13.58 5.96
CA MET A 111 3.22 -14.32 5.08
C MET A 111 4.51 -14.74 5.79
N LEU A 112 5.08 -13.88 6.65
CA LEU A 112 6.25 -14.20 7.47
C LEU A 112 5.97 -15.32 8.49
N LYS A 113 4.72 -15.51 8.88
CA LYS A 113 4.27 -16.64 9.71
C LYS A 113 3.94 -17.89 8.90
N GLY A 114 4.11 -17.85 7.58
CA GLY A 114 3.81 -18.95 6.65
C GLY A 114 2.38 -18.96 6.10
N ASP A 115 1.51 -18.00 6.47
CA ASP A 115 0.16 -17.90 5.91
C ASP A 115 0.16 -17.02 4.64
N ILE A 116 0.26 -17.66 3.49
CA ILE A 116 0.16 -17.02 2.17
C ILE A 116 -1.26 -17.08 1.58
N SER A 117 -2.26 -17.60 2.30
CA SER A 117 -3.63 -17.74 1.77
C SER A 117 -4.37 -16.40 1.62
N LYS A 118 -3.88 -15.36 2.30
CA LYS A 118 -4.55 -14.07 2.44
C LYS A 118 -4.34 -13.20 1.20
N LYS A 119 -5.39 -12.47 0.83
CA LYS A 119 -5.41 -11.56 -0.32
C LYS A 119 -5.49 -10.11 0.14
N ILE A 120 -4.66 -9.26 -0.45
CA ILE A 120 -4.71 -7.83 -0.28
C ILE A 120 -5.80 -7.26 -1.19
N ILE A 121 -6.85 -6.71 -0.58
CA ILE A 121 -7.95 -6.03 -1.28
C ILE A 121 -7.99 -4.59 -0.80
N LEU A 122 -7.73 -3.66 -1.73
CA LEU A 122 -7.73 -2.21 -1.47
C LEU A 122 -9.04 -1.57 -1.95
N ARG A 123 -9.40 -0.41 -1.37
CA ARG A 123 -10.65 0.28 -1.73
C ARG A 123 -10.54 0.88 -3.14
N LYS A 124 -11.68 1.26 -3.73
CA LYS A 124 -11.73 1.82 -5.09
C LYS A 124 -10.85 3.06 -5.30
N LYS A 125 -10.68 3.91 -4.29
CA LYS A 125 -9.86 5.12 -4.38
C LYS A 125 -8.46 4.95 -3.78
N ASP A 126 -8.13 3.80 -3.24
CA ASP A 126 -6.83 3.60 -2.59
C ASP A 126 -5.72 3.42 -3.64
N GLU A 127 -4.53 3.90 -3.29
CA GLU A 127 -3.32 3.74 -4.12
C GLU A 127 -2.67 2.37 -3.90
N GLY A 128 -1.81 1.93 -4.83
CA GLY A 128 -1.03 0.70 -4.69
C GLY A 128 -1.74 -0.59 -5.13
N LYS A 129 -2.87 -0.50 -5.84
CA LYS A 129 -3.61 -1.69 -6.31
C LYS A 129 -2.80 -2.63 -7.20
N GLU A 130 -1.92 -2.07 -8.03
CA GLU A 130 -1.03 -2.88 -8.88
C GLU A 130 -0.06 -3.72 -8.03
N LEU A 131 0.50 -3.13 -6.97
CA LEU A 131 1.33 -3.85 -6.02
C LEU A 131 0.53 -4.93 -5.27
N ALA A 132 -0.69 -4.61 -4.84
CA ALA A 132 -1.59 -5.60 -4.24
C ALA A 132 -1.87 -6.77 -5.20
N LEU A 133 -2.12 -6.49 -6.48
CA LEU A 133 -2.29 -7.53 -7.50
C LEU A 133 -1.03 -8.39 -7.63
N LYS A 134 0.15 -7.76 -7.75
CA LYS A 134 1.43 -8.48 -7.88
C LYS A 134 1.71 -9.40 -6.68
N ILE A 135 1.48 -8.92 -5.46
CA ILE A 135 1.64 -9.74 -4.24
C ILE A 135 0.63 -10.88 -4.21
N ASN A 136 -0.65 -10.60 -4.52
CA ASN A 136 -1.67 -11.65 -4.57
C ASN A 136 -1.35 -12.72 -5.62
N THR A 137 -0.85 -12.32 -6.79
CA THR A 137 -0.42 -13.25 -7.85
C THR A 137 0.78 -14.07 -7.39
N PHE A 138 1.75 -13.44 -6.72
CA PHE A 138 2.88 -14.15 -6.13
C PHE A 138 2.42 -15.21 -5.12
N ASN A 139 1.56 -14.84 -4.17
CA ASN A 139 1.02 -15.76 -3.18
C ASN A 139 0.27 -16.93 -3.83
N TYR A 140 -0.54 -16.64 -4.85
CA TYR A 140 -1.25 -17.67 -5.61
C TYR A 140 -0.29 -18.65 -6.29
N MET A 141 0.72 -18.15 -7.02
CA MET A 141 1.70 -19.01 -7.69
C MET A 141 2.52 -19.85 -6.71
N LEU A 142 2.88 -19.29 -5.56
CA LEU A 142 3.59 -20.02 -4.52
C LEU A 142 2.71 -21.09 -3.89
N GLN A 143 1.44 -20.77 -3.59
CA GLN A 143 0.47 -21.72 -3.05
C GLN A 143 0.23 -22.89 -4.01
N ASP A 144 0.05 -22.62 -5.30
CA ASP A 144 -0.14 -23.63 -6.34
C ASP A 144 1.04 -24.62 -6.42
N LYS A 145 2.26 -24.09 -6.38
CA LYS A 145 3.48 -24.92 -6.39
C LYS A 145 3.65 -25.72 -5.10
N LEU A 146 3.35 -25.14 -3.94
CA LEU A 146 3.39 -25.86 -2.66
C LEU A 146 2.35 -26.98 -2.62
N SER A 147 1.14 -26.74 -3.11
CA SER A 147 0.10 -27.78 -3.22
C SER A 147 0.51 -28.89 -4.19
N THR A 148 1.17 -28.54 -5.30
CA THR A 148 1.71 -29.54 -6.23
C THR A 148 2.81 -30.38 -5.58
N MET A 149 3.71 -29.77 -4.80
CA MET A 149 4.72 -30.50 -4.03
C MET A 149 4.09 -31.41 -2.97
N GLU A 150 3.05 -30.95 -2.28
CA GLU A 150 2.29 -31.74 -1.31
C GLU A 150 1.67 -32.99 -1.97
N ASN A 151 1.09 -32.84 -3.17
CA ASN A 151 0.54 -33.96 -3.92
C ASN A 151 1.61 -35.00 -4.30
N PHE A 152 2.78 -34.58 -4.78
CA PHE A 152 3.88 -35.51 -5.07
C PHE A 152 4.42 -36.17 -3.80
N ASN A 153 4.52 -35.44 -2.69
CA ASN A 153 4.91 -36.02 -1.40
C ASN A 153 3.89 -37.06 -0.90
N ALA A 154 2.59 -36.80 -1.09
CA ALA A 154 1.55 -37.76 -0.77
C ALA A 154 1.65 -39.03 -1.64
N GLN A 155 1.93 -38.90 -2.95
CA GLN A 155 2.18 -40.04 -3.83
C GLN A 155 3.38 -40.86 -3.35
N ILE A 156 4.51 -40.21 -3.03
CA ILE A 156 5.69 -40.90 -2.47
C ILE A 156 5.33 -41.65 -1.19
N ALA A 157 4.58 -41.03 -0.28
CA ALA A 157 4.18 -41.66 0.98
C ALA A 157 3.31 -42.90 0.76
N VAL A 158 2.33 -42.83 -0.15
CA VAL A 158 1.46 -43.96 -0.51
C VAL A 158 2.26 -45.09 -1.15
N SER A 159 3.07 -44.80 -2.17
CA SER A 159 3.86 -45.82 -2.87
C SER A 159 4.91 -46.45 -1.95
N SER A 160 5.50 -45.68 -1.03
CA SER A 160 6.42 -46.19 0.00
C SER A 160 5.74 -47.14 0.99
N LEU A 161 4.50 -46.84 1.38
CA LEU A 161 3.71 -47.71 2.25
C LEU A 161 3.37 -49.03 1.55
N HIS A 162 2.98 -48.97 0.28
CA HIS A 162 2.74 -50.15 -0.55
C HIS A 162 4.00 -51.01 -0.72
N LEU A 163 5.18 -50.39 -0.95
CA LEU A 163 6.46 -51.11 -0.99
C LEU A 163 6.73 -51.81 0.33
N LYS A 164 6.57 -51.12 1.47
CA LYS A 164 6.78 -51.72 2.80
C LYS A 164 5.87 -52.92 3.04
N LYS A 165 4.60 -52.82 2.62
CA LYS A 165 3.64 -53.93 2.74
C LYS A 165 4.07 -55.12 1.87
N ALA A 166 4.44 -54.86 0.62
CA ALA A 166 4.90 -55.88 -0.31
C ALA A 166 6.22 -56.55 0.11
N LEU A 167 7.09 -55.87 0.87
CA LEU A 167 8.27 -56.48 1.49
C LEU A 167 7.96 -57.36 2.71
N SER A 168 6.83 -57.12 3.37
CA SER A 168 6.43 -57.84 4.59
C SER A 168 5.64 -59.12 4.28
N ASP A 169 4.88 -59.12 3.19
CA ASP A 169 4.15 -60.29 2.68
C ASP A 169 5.06 -61.07 1.71
N SER A 170 5.57 -62.23 2.16
CA SER A 170 6.47 -63.13 1.39
C SER A 170 5.89 -63.69 0.08
N GLU A 171 4.63 -63.38 -0.24
CA GLU A 171 3.91 -63.80 -1.45
C GLU A 171 3.87 -62.74 -2.57
N LEU A 172 4.22 -61.49 -2.29
CA LEU A 172 4.12 -60.41 -3.27
C LEU A 172 5.37 -60.37 -4.16
N GLY A 173 5.23 -60.94 -5.37
CA GLY A 173 6.31 -61.04 -6.36
C GLY A 173 7.00 -59.71 -6.66
N VAL A 174 8.32 -59.81 -6.89
CA VAL A 174 9.26 -58.70 -7.16
C VAL A 174 8.78 -57.76 -8.27
N GLU A 175 7.95 -58.25 -9.18
CA GLU A 175 7.32 -57.48 -10.26
C GLU A 175 6.50 -56.27 -9.77
N ARG A 176 5.93 -56.32 -8.57
CA ARG A 176 5.14 -55.19 -8.01
C ARG A 176 6.01 -54.06 -7.45
N PHE A 177 7.31 -54.28 -7.24
CA PHE A 177 8.21 -53.25 -6.72
C PHE A 177 8.62 -52.23 -7.79
N GLY A 178 8.79 -52.67 -9.04
CA GLY A 178 9.21 -51.80 -10.14
C GLY A 178 8.31 -50.58 -10.35
N PRO A 179 6.98 -50.75 -10.51
CA PRO A 179 6.06 -49.63 -10.70
C PRO A 179 6.04 -48.65 -9.51
N LEU A 180 6.03 -49.16 -8.28
CA LEU A 180 6.03 -48.34 -7.07
C LEU A 180 7.33 -47.55 -6.90
N LEU A 181 8.47 -48.15 -7.24
CA LEU A 181 9.75 -47.46 -7.23
C LEU A 181 9.80 -46.36 -8.30
N ASN A 182 9.27 -46.63 -9.50
CA ASN A 182 9.19 -45.63 -10.56
C ASN A 182 8.31 -44.44 -10.17
N GLU A 183 7.15 -44.67 -9.55
CA GLU A 183 6.28 -43.58 -9.04
C GLU A 183 7.00 -42.67 -8.03
N ILE A 184 7.78 -43.26 -7.12
CA ILE A 184 8.58 -42.51 -6.15
C ILE A 184 9.66 -41.68 -6.85
N LEU A 185 10.40 -42.31 -7.77
CA LEU A 185 11.48 -41.65 -8.50
C LEU A 185 10.96 -40.51 -9.40
N ASP A 186 9.83 -40.71 -10.07
CA ASP A 186 9.20 -39.70 -10.91
C ASP A 186 8.68 -38.53 -10.06
N SER A 187 8.04 -38.81 -8.93
CA SER A 187 7.59 -37.78 -7.98
C SER A 187 8.77 -36.97 -7.44
N GLN A 188 9.86 -37.62 -7.04
CA GLN A 188 11.08 -36.94 -6.60
C GLN A 188 11.70 -36.09 -7.71
N LYS A 189 11.77 -36.61 -8.94
CA LYS A 189 12.27 -35.88 -10.10
C LYS A 189 11.42 -34.63 -10.38
N ASN A 190 10.10 -34.72 -10.27
CA ASN A 190 9.20 -33.59 -10.47
C ASN A 190 9.36 -32.53 -9.37
N ILE A 191 9.47 -32.93 -8.10
CA ILE A 191 9.78 -32.01 -6.99
C ILE A 191 11.13 -31.32 -7.24
N GLN A 192 12.16 -32.07 -7.62
CA GLN A 192 13.50 -31.53 -7.88
C GLN A 192 13.49 -30.54 -9.05
N ALA A 193 12.74 -30.83 -10.13
CA ALA A 193 12.57 -29.91 -11.25
C ALA A 193 11.89 -28.61 -10.82
N MET A 194 10.85 -28.69 -9.97
CA MET A 194 10.20 -27.49 -9.42
C MET A 194 11.14 -26.68 -8.54
N ILE A 195 11.91 -27.31 -7.65
CA ILE A 195 12.89 -26.63 -6.81
C ILE A 195 13.97 -25.95 -7.67
N ASN A 196 14.47 -26.65 -8.71
CA ASN A 196 15.46 -26.11 -9.63
C ASN A 196 14.94 -24.97 -10.50
N SER A 197 13.62 -24.80 -10.63
CA SER A 197 13.03 -23.63 -11.30
C SER A 197 13.21 -22.32 -10.52
N TYR A 198 13.62 -22.40 -9.25
CA TYR A 198 13.87 -21.26 -8.39
C TYR A 198 15.36 -20.98 -8.19
N THR A 199 15.70 -19.70 -8.08
CA THR A 199 17.03 -19.24 -7.67
C THR A 199 16.97 -18.80 -6.21
N PHE A 200 17.71 -19.49 -5.34
CA PHE A 200 17.85 -19.17 -3.93
C PHE A 200 19.21 -19.69 -3.43
N THR A 201 19.67 -19.16 -2.30
CA THR A 201 20.94 -19.59 -1.68
C THR A 201 20.84 -21.06 -1.29
N ARG A 202 21.70 -21.89 -1.87
CA ARG A 202 21.79 -23.32 -1.53
C ARG A 202 22.81 -23.48 -0.41
N GLU A 203 22.40 -24.11 0.69
CA GLU A 203 23.37 -24.60 1.66
C GLU A 203 24.22 -25.68 0.99
N LYS A 204 25.55 -25.49 1.02
CA LYS A 204 26.47 -26.55 0.65
C LYS A 204 26.49 -27.54 1.81
N PHE A 205 25.80 -28.66 1.65
CA PHE A 205 25.98 -29.83 2.50
C PHE A 205 27.31 -30.50 2.18
#